data_AF-I4H1B7-F1
#
_entry.id   AF-I4H1B7-F1
#
_cell.length_a   1.000
_cell.length_b   1.000
_cell.length_c   1.000
_cell.angle_alpha   90.00
_cell.angle_beta   90.00
_cell.angle_gamma   90.00
#
_symmetry.space_group_name_H-M   'P 1'
#
loop_
_entity.id
_entity.type
_entity.pdbx_description
1 polymer ?
#
loop_
_entity_poly.entity_id
_entity_poly.type
_entity_poly.pdbx_seq_one_letter_code
_entity_poly.pdbx_strand_id
1 'polypeptide(L)'
;MHDYLRVQKDANNNILCLLEASDLFAYDIYISFYYTDDDGFENLIAIGFVNVIQNDGKIQAILNQPYPNYQNIIDDLDGNDPKLIEKIIIKPSIPRNFNTGQP
;
A
#
# COMPACT_ATOMS: atom_id res chain seq x y z
N MET A 1 12.35 5.11 -7.61
CA MET A 1 11.81 3.86 -8.17
C MET A 1 12.29 2.76 -7.24
N HIS A 2 11.44 2.29 -6.33
CA HIS A 2 11.80 1.23 -5.39
C HIS A 2 10.98 0.01 -5.78
N ASP A 3 11.68 -0.95 -6.38
CA ASP A 3 11.16 -2.18 -6.97
C ASP A 3 10.79 -3.23 -5.93
N TYR A 4 9.89 -4.11 -6.32
CA TYR A 4 9.49 -5.37 -5.69
C TYR A 4 8.58 -5.30 -4.47
N LEU A 5 7.30 -5.06 -4.77
CA LEU A 5 6.17 -5.31 -3.89
C LEU A 5 5.77 -6.80 -4.01
N ARG A 6 5.94 -7.60 -2.95
CA ARG A 6 5.29 -8.92 -2.87
C ARG A 6 4.02 -8.80 -2.05
N VAL A 7 2.91 -9.34 -2.56
CA VAL A 7 1.62 -9.34 -1.85
C VAL A 7 1.35 -10.72 -1.25
N GLN A 8 0.95 -10.76 0.00
CA GLN A 8 0.47 -11.98 0.65
C GLN A 8 -0.68 -11.67 1.60
N LYS A 9 -1.44 -12.69 1.99
CA LYS A 9 -2.40 -12.57 3.08
C LYS A 9 -1.70 -12.72 4.43
N ASP A 10 -2.03 -11.86 5.39
CA ASP A 10 -1.69 -12.10 6.79
C ASP A 10 -2.68 -13.09 7.45
N ALA A 11 -2.49 -13.37 8.74
CA ALA A 11 -3.38 -14.28 9.50
C ALA A 11 -4.84 -13.80 9.60
N ASN A 12 -5.09 -12.51 9.36
CA ASN A 12 -6.41 -11.87 9.41
C ASN A 12 -6.99 -11.64 8.01
N ASN A 13 -6.39 -12.23 6.97
CA ASN A 13 -6.77 -12.06 5.56
C ASN A 13 -6.60 -10.63 5.01
N ASN A 14 -5.77 -9.81 5.68
CA ASN A 14 -5.37 -8.50 5.17
C ASN A 14 -4.33 -8.65 4.06
N ILE A 15 -4.33 -7.69 3.14
CA ILE A 15 -3.32 -7.60 2.07
C ILE A 15 -2.04 -7.02 2.69
N LEU A 16 -1.01 -7.86 2.77
CA LEU A 16 0.32 -7.53 3.26
C LEU A 16 1.27 -7.31 2.09
N CYS A 17 1.94 -6.17 2.11
CA CYS A 17 2.83 -5.67 1.07
C CYS A 17 4.26 -5.63 1.61
N LEU A 18 5.19 -6.32 0.96
CA LEU A 18 6.62 -6.24 1.29
C LEU A 18 7.29 -5.18 0.44
N LEU A 19 7.91 -4.18 1.05
CA LEU A 19 8.63 -3.08 0.38
C LEU A 19 10.13 -3.18 0.66
N GLU A 20 10.92 -2.61 -0.23
CA GLU A 20 12.35 -2.41 -0.01
C GLU A 20 12.62 -1.42 1.12
N ALA A 21 13.83 -1.51 1.67
CA ALA A 21 14.24 -0.70 2.81
C ALA A 21 14.22 0.80 2.49
N SER A 22 13.73 1.61 3.42
CA SER A 22 13.68 3.07 3.29
C SER A 22 13.59 3.75 4.65
N ASP A 23 14.46 4.74 4.88
CA ASP A 23 14.46 5.56 6.10
C ASP A 23 13.27 6.53 6.20
N LEU A 24 12.45 6.62 5.14
CA LEU A 24 11.24 7.44 5.14
C LEU A 24 10.06 6.77 5.85
N PHE A 25 10.18 5.48 6.17
CA PHE A 25 9.16 4.71 6.85
C PHE A 25 9.60 4.41 8.28
N ALA A 26 8.64 4.39 9.20
CA ALA A 26 8.83 3.97 10.58
C ALA A 26 7.71 3.00 10.96
N TYR A 27 7.94 2.23 12.03
CA TYR A 27 6.91 1.35 12.58
C TYR A 27 5.64 2.15 12.93
N ASP A 28 4.48 1.57 12.63
CA ASP A 28 3.14 2.09 12.95
C ASP A 28 2.80 3.47 12.36
N ILE A 29 3.54 3.91 11.34
CA ILE A 29 3.14 5.11 10.58
C ILE A 29 2.03 4.74 9.59
N TYR A 30 1.11 5.68 9.39
CA TYR A 30 0.18 5.60 8.28
C TYR A 30 0.87 5.82 6.93
N ILE A 31 0.38 5.10 5.93
CA ILE A 31 0.87 5.13 4.56
C ILE A 31 -0.31 5.19 3.59
N SER A 32 -0.05 5.70 2.39
CA SER A 32 -1.03 5.77 1.29
C SER A 32 -0.60 4.87 0.14
N PHE A 33 -1.55 4.11 -0.40
CA PHE A 33 -1.39 3.29 -1.59
C PHE A 33 -1.97 4.02 -2.79
N TYR A 34 -1.18 4.11 -3.85
CA TYR A 34 -1.57 4.70 -5.12
C TYR A 34 -1.48 3.68 -6.25
N TYR A 35 -2.39 3.76 -7.19
CA TYR A 35 -2.34 3.07 -8.48
C TYR A 35 -2.01 4.07 -9.57
N THR A 36 -1.02 3.76 -10.40
CA THR A 36 -0.69 4.55 -11.59
C THR A 36 -1.52 4.06 -12.78
N ASP A 37 -2.40 4.91 -13.30
CA ASP A 37 -3.21 4.55 -14.47
C ASP A 37 -2.41 4.61 -15.79
N ASP A 38 -3.07 4.27 -16.90
CA ASP A 38 -2.45 4.21 -18.22
C ASP A 38 -2.02 5.59 -18.75
N ASP A 39 -2.61 6.66 -18.21
CA ASP A 39 -2.24 8.05 -18.51
C ASP A 39 -1.11 8.55 -17.59
N GLY A 40 -0.66 7.73 -16.64
CA GLY A 40 0.43 8.03 -15.71
C GLY A 40 0.00 8.79 -14.46
N PHE A 41 -1.29 8.91 -14.17
CA PHE A 41 -1.77 9.57 -12.95
C PHE A 41 -1.78 8.61 -11.76
N GLU A 42 -1.29 9.12 -10.62
CA GLU A 42 -1.37 8.42 -9.35
C GLU A 42 -2.75 8.64 -8.70
N ASN A 43 -3.49 7.55 -8.57
CA ASN A 43 -4.81 7.52 -7.97
C ASN A 43 -4.72 6.92 -6.57
N LEU A 44 -5.18 7.62 -5.54
CA LEU A 44 -5.21 7.09 -4.17
C LEU A 44 -6.25 5.95 -4.08
N ILE A 45 -5.79 4.73 -3.79
CA ILE A 45 -6.62 3.53 -3.79
C ILE A 45 -6.84 2.91 -2.40
N ALA A 46 -5.96 3.19 -1.43
CA ALA A 46 -6.12 2.71 -0.07
C ALA A 46 -5.27 3.49 0.93
N ILE A 47 -5.66 3.43 2.20
CA ILE A 47 -4.81 3.79 3.34
C ILE A 47 -4.42 2.54 4.10
N GLY A 48 -3.22 2.54 4.65
CA GLY A 48 -2.71 1.46 5.47
C GLY A 48 -1.70 1.95 6.49
N PHE A 49 -0.91 1.02 7.01
CA PHE A 49 0.14 1.34 7.98
C PHE A 49 1.31 0.37 7.86
N VAL A 50 2.46 0.76 8.40
CA VAL A 50 3.63 -0.11 8.53
C VAL A 50 3.45 -1.04 9.72
N ASN A 51 3.40 -2.34 9.46
CA ASN A 51 3.28 -3.38 10.49
C ASN A 51 4.63 -3.75 11.12
N VAL A 52 5.70 -3.84 10.32
CA VAL A 52 7.05 -4.14 10.85
C VAL A 52 8.12 -3.66 9.87
N ILE A 53 9.25 -3.24 10.43
CA ILE A 53 10.52 -3.07 9.71
C ILE A 53 11.40 -4.23 10.13
N GLN A 54 11.78 -5.08 9.18
CA GLN A 54 12.53 -6.30 9.43
C GLN A 54 14.00 -6.02 9.72
N ASN A 55 14.73 -7.03 10.20
CA ASN A 55 16.15 -6.92 10.50
C ASN A 55 17.02 -6.58 9.27
N ASP A 56 16.55 -6.91 8.06
CA ASP A 56 17.18 -6.56 6.79
C ASP A 56 16.74 -5.18 6.25
N GLY A 57 15.91 -4.45 7.00
CA GLY A 57 15.36 -3.16 6.64
C GLY A 57 14.10 -3.22 5.78
N LYS A 58 13.69 -4.39 5.27
CA LYS A 58 12.48 -4.49 4.44
C LYS A 58 11.23 -4.20 5.26
N ILE A 59 10.28 -3.52 4.62
CA ILE A 59 9.11 -2.97 5.30
C ILE A 59 7.90 -3.84 4.98
N GLN A 60 7.16 -4.26 6.00
CA GLN A 60 5.85 -4.86 5.82
C GLN A 60 4.77 -3.81 6.04
N ALA A 61 3.98 -3.57 5.00
CA ALA A 61 2.89 -2.63 4.96
C ALA A 61 1.56 -3.39 4.89
N ILE A 62 0.59 -3.03 5.73
CA ILE A 62 -0.77 -3.58 5.67
C ILE A 62 -1.66 -2.58 4.94
N LEU A 63 -2.36 -3.04 3.92
CA LEU A 63 -3.47 -2.30 3.31
C LEU A 63 -4.72 -2.50 4.19
N ASN A 64 -5.22 -1.41 4.78
CA ASN A 64 -6.24 -1.46 5.83
C ASN A 64 -7.61 -0.92 5.39
N GLN A 65 -7.61 0.19 4.65
CA GLN A 65 -8.81 0.92 4.25
C GLN A 65 -8.80 1.14 2.74
N PRO A 66 -9.25 0.15 1.94
CA PRO A 66 -9.41 0.33 0.50
C PRO A 66 -10.52 1.34 0.20
N TYR A 67 -10.32 2.13 -0.84
CA TYR A 67 -11.36 3.01 -1.37
C TYR A 67 -12.32 2.19 -2.26
N PRO A 68 -13.64 2.23 -2.03
CA PRO A 68 -14.59 1.33 -2.69
C PRO A 68 -14.59 1.40 -4.22
N ASN A 69 -14.30 2.56 -4.80
CA ASN A 69 -14.25 2.77 -6.25
C ASN A 69 -13.05 2.08 -6.93
N TYR A 70 -12.11 1.53 -6.16
CA TYR A 70 -10.95 0.81 -6.66
C TYR A 70 -10.95 -0.67 -6.27
N GLN A 71 -12.10 -1.24 -5.84
CA GLN A 71 -12.16 -2.63 -5.39
C GLN A 71 -11.59 -3.63 -6.40
N ASN A 72 -11.86 -3.46 -7.70
CA ASN A 72 -11.29 -4.33 -8.73
C ASN A 72 -9.75 -4.33 -8.72
N ILE A 73 -9.14 -3.16 -8.53
CA ILE A 73 -7.68 -3.04 -8.41
C ILE A 73 -7.17 -3.73 -7.14
N ILE A 74 -7.92 -3.64 -6.04
CA ILE A 74 -7.57 -4.31 -4.78
C ILE A 74 -7.67 -5.82 -4.92
N ASP A 75 -8.69 -6.34 -5.60
CA ASP A 75 -8.88 -7.76 -5.86
C ASP A 75 -7.77 -8.32 -6.77
N ASP A 76 -7.40 -7.58 -7.82
CA ASP A 76 -6.30 -7.94 -8.72
C ASP A 76 -4.94 -7.91 -7.98
N LEU A 77 -4.76 -6.97 -7.05
CA LEU A 77 -3.56 -6.88 -6.21
C LEU A 77 -3.45 -8.09 -5.27
N ASP A 78 -4.57 -8.51 -4.70
CA ASP A 78 -4.67 -9.71 -3.89
C ASP A 78 -4.31 -10.98 -4.68
N GLY A 79 -4.68 -11.00 -5.96
CA GLY A 79 -4.32 -12.03 -6.94
C GLY A 79 -2.83 -12.09 -7.31
N ASN A 80 -1.98 -11.17 -6.80
CA ASN A 80 -0.56 -11.05 -7.15
C ASN A 80 -0.30 -10.86 -8.65
N ASP A 81 -1.15 -10.10 -9.37
CA ASP A 81 -0.84 -9.78 -10.77
C ASP A 81 0.46 -8.95 -10.86
N PRO A 82 1.55 -9.49 -11.44
CA PRO A 82 2.84 -8.80 -11.49
C PRO A 82 2.76 -7.47 -12.26
N LYS A 83 1.87 -7.35 -13.25
CA LYS A 83 1.70 -6.08 -13.99
C LYS A 83 1.06 -5.01 -13.15
N LEU A 84 0.19 -5.41 -12.21
CA LEU A 84 -0.45 -4.47 -11.32
C LEU A 84 0.50 -4.03 -10.21
N ILE A 85 1.28 -4.97 -9.67
CA ILE A 85 2.29 -4.73 -8.64
C ILE A 85 3.25 -3.59 -9.06
N GLU A 86 3.70 -3.59 -10.31
CA GLU A 86 4.57 -2.54 -10.87
C GLU A 86 3.92 -1.15 -10.94
N LYS A 87 2.58 -1.08 -10.94
CA LYS A 87 1.81 0.16 -10.97
C LYS A 87 1.47 0.70 -9.57
N ILE A 88 1.75 -0.05 -8.51
CA ILE A 88 1.46 0.36 -7.14
C ILE A 88 2.60 1.19 -6.57
N ILE A 89 2.25 2.34 -6.00
CA ILE A 89 3.17 3.24 -5.31
C ILE A 89 2.70 3.42 -3.87
N ILE A 90 3.61 3.23 -2.92
CA ILE A 90 3.31 3.39 -1.49
C ILE A 90 4.12 4.56 -0.96
N LYS A 91 3.44 5.48 -0.25
CA LYS A 91 4.05 6.70 0.28
C LYS A 91 3.87 6.80 1.79
N PRO A 92 4.89 7.23 2.55
CA PRO A 92 4.82 7.44 3.99
C PRO A 92 4.11 8.77 4.31
N SER A 93 2.88 8.89 3.84
CA SER A 93 2.03 10.06 4.03
C SER A 93 0.57 9.63 3.99
N ILE A 94 -0.30 10.51 4.49
CA ILE A 94 -1.76 10.37 4.41
C ILE A 94 -2.38 11.61 3.78
N PRO A 95 -3.57 11.48 3.16
CA PRO A 95 -4.35 12.63 2.73
C PRO A 95 -4.67 13.53 3.92
N ARG A 96 -4.69 14.85 3.69
CA ARG A 96 -4.99 15.85 4.72
C ARG A 96 -6.27 15.55 5.51
N ASN A 97 -7.28 15.00 4.84
CA ASN A 97 -8.62 14.82 5.41
C ASN A 97 -8.81 13.46 6.10
N PHE A 98 -7.80 12.59 6.16
CA PHE A 98 -7.90 11.24 6.72
C PHE A 98 -8.46 11.22 8.16
N ASN A 99 -8.06 12.19 9.00
CA ASN A 99 -8.47 12.30 10.40
C ASN A 99 -9.60 13.31 10.64
N THR A 100 -10.28 13.81 9.60
CA THR A 100 -11.30 14.85 9.77
C THR A 100 -12.69 14.32 10.13
N GLY A 101 -12.85 13.01 10.33
CA GLY A 101 -14.12 12.43 10.79
C GLY A 101 -15.30 12.82 9.92
N GLN A 102 -15.13 12.88 8.59
CA GLN A 102 -16.26 13.09 7.71
C GLN A 102 -17.14 11.82 7.72
N PRO A 103 -18.46 11.97 7.92
CA PRO A 103 -19.43 10.86 7.85
C PRO A 103 -19.51 10.25 6.45
#